data_AF-A0A1L2DD39-F1
#
_entry.id   AF-A0A1L2DD39-F1
#
_cell.length_a   1.000
_cell.length_b   1.000
_cell.length_c   1.000
_cell.angle_alpha   90.00
_cell.angle_beta   90.00
_cell.angle_gamma   90.00
#
_symmetry.space_group_name_H-M   'P 1'
#
loop_
_entity.id
_entity.type
_entity.pdbx_description
1 polymer ?
#
loop_
_entity_poly.entity_id
_entity_poly.type
_entity_poly.pdbx_seq_one_letter_code
_entity_poly.pdbx_strand_id
1 'polypeptide(L)'
;AGMNRVVGDHMGMLATVMNGLAMRDALHRAYVNARVMSAIPLKGVCDDYNWADAIRELRQGRVVIFSAGTGNPFFTTDSAACLRGIEIEADVVLKATKVDGVFTADPVANPDAELYDNL
;
A
#
# COMPACT_ATOMS: atom_id res chain seq x y z
N ALA A 1 29.57 0.74 1.21
CA ALA A 1 29.50 -0.20 0.08
C ALA A 1 28.02 -0.53 -0.15
N GLY A 2 27.42 0.12 -1.14
CA GLY A 2 25.97 0.22 -1.27
C GLY A 2 25.36 -0.94 -2.04
N MET A 3 24.31 -1.52 -1.49
CA MET A 3 23.43 -2.46 -2.20
C MET A 3 22.92 -1.81 -3.49
N ASN A 4 22.84 -2.57 -4.58
CA ASN A 4 22.25 -2.09 -5.83
C ASN A 4 20.82 -1.62 -5.54
N ARG A 5 20.50 -0.38 -5.93
CA ARG A 5 19.20 0.25 -5.64
C ARG A 5 18.02 -0.62 -6.09
N VAL A 6 18.13 -1.25 -7.25
CA VAL A 6 17.09 -2.15 -7.79
C VAL A 6 16.84 -3.34 -6.88
N VAL A 7 17.92 -3.94 -6.34
CA VAL A 7 17.80 -5.07 -5.41
C VAL A 7 17.16 -4.62 -4.10
N GLY A 8 17.55 -3.45 -3.59
CA GLY A 8 16.93 -2.85 -2.41
C GLY A 8 15.43 -2.60 -2.59
N ASP A 9 15.02 -2.08 -3.74
CA ASP A 9 13.60 -1.85 -4.06
C ASP A 9 12.83 -3.18 -4.24
N HIS A 10 13.44 -4.21 -4.84
CA HIS A 10 12.84 -5.55 -4.90
C HIS A 10 12.63 -6.15 -3.51
N MET A 11 13.62 -6.01 -2.61
CA MET A 11 13.47 -6.42 -1.21
C MET A 11 12.33 -5.66 -0.53
N GLY A 12 12.24 -4.35 -0.76
CA GLY A 12 11.13 -3.52 -0.28
C GLY A 12 9.77 -4.01 -0.79
N MET A 13 9.65 -4.33 -2.08
CA MET A 13 8.42 -4.89 -2.65
C MET A 13 8.04 -6.22 -2.00
N LEU A 14 8.98 -7.13 -1.79
CA LEU A 14 8.70 -8.38 -1.08
C LEU A 14 8.30 -8.15 0.39
N ALA A 15 8.89 -7.16 1.07
CA ALA A 15 8.48 -6.79 2.43
C ALA A 15 7.02 -6.32 2.46
N THR A 16 6.55 -5.57 1.45
CA THR A 16 5.12 -5.21 1.38
C THR A 16 4.22 -6.43 1.16
N VAL A 17 4.66 -7.45 0.43
CA VAL A 17 3.91 -8.71 0.28
C VAL A 17 3.82 -9.44 1.61
N MET A 18 4.91 -9.51 2.37
CA MET A 18 4.91 -10.11 3.72
C MET A 18 3.90 -9.40 4.64
N ASN A 19 3.91 -8.07 4.64
CA ASN A 19 2.95 -7.27 5.41
C ASN A 19 1.51 -7.52 4.95
N GLY A 20 1.27 -7.59 3.64
CA GLY A 20 -0.05 -7.87 3.08
C GLY A 20 -0.59 -9.23 3.47
N LEU A 21 0.26 -10.27 3.50
CA LEU A 21 -0.11 -11.60 3.97
C LEU A 21 -0.47 -11.61 5.46
N ALA A 22 0.32 -10.94 6.29
CA ALA A 22 0.04 -10.80 7.72
C ALA A 22 -1.29 -10.05 7.96
N MET A 23 -1.52 -8.96 7.22
CA MET A 23 -2.77 -8.19 7.31
C MET A 23 -3.98 -9.02 6.85
N ARG A 24 -3.86 -9.79 5.77
CA ARG A 24 -4.93 -10.70 5.31
C ARG A 24 -5.30 -11.72 6.37
N ASP A 25 -4.31 -12.36 6.97
CA ASP A 25 -4.53 -13.36 8.02
C ASP A 25 -5.21 -12.72 9.25
N ALA A 26 -4.77 -11.54 9.67
CA ALA A 26 -5.42 -10.80 10.75
C ALA A 26 -6.88 -10.45 10.42
N LEU A 27 -7.18 -10.01 9.19
CA LEU A 27 -8.56 -9.75 8.73
C LEU A 27 -9.41 -11.02 8.72
N HIS A 28 -8.88 -12.13 8.20
CA HIS A 28 -9.59 -13.41 8.17
C HIS A 28 -9.91 -13.91 9.59
N ARG A 29 -8.98 -13.78 10.54
CA ARG A 29 -9.22 -14.10 11.96
C ARG A 29 -10.29 -13.20 12.60
N ALA A 30 -10.47 -12.00 12.08
CA ALA A 30 -11.54 -11.08 12.47
C ALA A 30 -12.84 -11.26 11.65
N TYR A 31 -12.97 -12.38 10.91
CA TYR A 31 -14.11 -12.70 10.06
C TYR A 31 -14.36 -11.70 8.90
N VAL A 32 -13.32 -10.97 8.48
CA VAL A 32 -13.38 -10.04 7.35
C VAL A 32 -12.82 -10.72 6.10
N ASN A 33 -13.61 -10.74 5.02
CA ASN A 33 -13.17 -11.27 3.74
C ASN A 33 -12.14 -10.34 3.10
N ALA A 34 -10.91 -10.81 2.95
CA ALA A 34 -9.80 -10.06 2.37
C ALA A 34 -9.05 -10.84 1.29
N ARG A 35 -8.58 -10.14 0.26
CA ARG A 35 -7.71 -10.65 -0.82
C ARG A 35 -6.41 -9.87 -0.86
N VAL A 36 -5.31 -10.55 -1.18
CA VAL A 36 -4.02 -9.90 -1.44
C VAL A 36 -3.71 -10.06 -2.91
N MET A 37 -3.45 -8.94 -3.58
CA MET A 37 -3.08 -8.87 -4.98
C MET A 37 -1.71 -8.19 -5.10
N SER A 38 -0.75 -8.87 -5.73
CA SER A 38 0.62 -8.37 -5.88
C SER A 38 0.85 -7.84 -7.29
N ALA A 39 1.54 -6.70 -7.41
CA ALA A 39 1.99 -6.18 -8.70
C ALA A 39 3.08 -7.06 -9.37
N ILE A 40 3.75 -7.90 -8.58
CA ILE A 40 4.70 -8.91 -9.06
C ILE A 40 4.04 -10.29 -8.91
N PRO A 41 3.96 -11.12 -9.97
CA PRO A 41 3.32 -12.43 -9.88
C PRO A 41 4.05 -13.38 -8.91
N LEU A 42 3.35 -13.82 -7.86
CA LEU A 42 3.87 -14.74 -6.82
C LEU A 42 2.94 -15.96 -6.69
N LYS A 43 3.04 -16.87 -7.67
CA LYS A 43 2.16 -18.05 -7.78
C LYS A 43 2.17 -18.88 -6.50
N GLY A 44 0.97 -19.21 -6.01
CA GLY A 44 0.75 -20.01 -4.80
C GLY A 44 0.80 -19.23 -3.49
N VAL A 45 1.18 -17.95 -3.51
CA VAL A 45 1.28 -17.10 -2.31
C VAL A 45 0.12 -16.11 -2.23
N CYS A 46 -0.09 -15.36 -3.31
CA CYS A 46 -1.18 -14.39 -3.46
C CYS A 46 -1.61 -14.27 -4.92
N ASP A 47 -2.72 -13.58 -5.15
CA ASP A 47 -3.22 -13.34 -6.49
C ASP A 47 -2.32 -12.32 -7.20
N ASP A 48 -2.26 -12.41 -8.54
CA ASP A 48 -1.69 -11.36 -9.36
C ASP A 48 -2.65 -10.16 -9.40
N TYR A 49 -2.12 -8.94 -9.48
CA TYR A 49 -2.96 -7.78 -9.62
C TYR A 49 -3.69 -7.80 -10.97
N ASN A 50 -5.02 -7.86 -10.90
CA ASN A 50 -5.90 -7.68 -12.03
C ASN A 50 -6.96 -6.64 -11.67
N TRP A 51 -7.03 -5.58 -12.47
CA TRP A 51 -7.96 -4.46 -12.25
C TRP A 51 -9.42 -4.91 -12.18
N ALA A 52 -9.86 -5.76 -13.10
CA ALA A 52 -11.25 -6.23 -13.16
C ALA A 52 -11.60 -7.11 -11.95
N ASP A 53 -10.67 -7.97 -11.53
CA ASP A 53 -10.85 -8.77 -10.31
C ASP A 53 -10.87 -7.89 -9.06
N ALA A 54 -10.00 -6.88 -8.95
CA ALA A 54 -9.98 -5.95 -7.82
C ALA A 54 -11.32 -5.22 -7.69
N ILE A 55 -11.83 -4.63 -8.78
CA ILE A 55 -13.16 -4.00 -8.80
C ILE A 55 -14.26 -4.99 -8.40
N ARG A 56 -14.20 -6.24 -8.89
CA ARG A 56 -15.18 -7.27 -8.52
C ARG A 56 -15.16 -7.57 -7.02
N GLU A 57 -14.00 -7.78 -6.43
CA GLU A 57 -13.89 -8.07 -4.99
C GLU A 57 -14.37 -6.87 -4.15
N LEU A 58 -14.02 -5.63 -4.55
CA LEU A 58 -14.49 -4.41 -3.90
C LEU A 58 -16.02 -4.27 -3.96
N ARG A 59 -16.65 -4.51 -5.12
CA ARG A 59 -18.11 -4.50 -5.29
C ARG A 59 -18.83 -5.55 -4.45
N GLN A 60 -18.14 -6.63 -4.07
CA GLN A 60 -18.67 -7.66 -3.18
C GLN A 60 -18.47 -7.31 -1.69
N GLY A 61 -17.98 -6.12 -1.37
CA GLY A 61 -17.73 -5.68 0.01
C GLY A 61 -16.51 -6.35 0.64
N ARG A 62 -15.57 -6.85 -0.17
CA ARG A 62 -14.33 -7.47 0.33
C ARG A 62 -13.20 -6.47 0.38
N VAL A 63 -12.31 -6.66 1.36
CA VAL A 63 -11.07 -5.86 1.45
C VAL A 63 -10.07 -6.35 0.42
N VAL A 64 -9.51 -5.44 -0.37
CA VAL A 64 -8.42 -5.75 -1.32
C VAL A 64 -7.14 -5.09 -0.85
N ILE A 65 -6.09 -5.89 -0.68
CA ILE A 65 -4.77 -5.45 -0.24
C ILE A 65 -3.83 -5.50 -1.45
N PHE A 66 -3.37 -4.33 -1.90
CA PHE A 66 -2.39 -4.23 -2.96
C PHE A 66 -0.96 -4.29 -2.39
N SER A 67 -0.17 -5.21 -2.92
CA SER A 67 1.22 -5.46 -2.51
C SER A 67 2.19 -5.30 -3.67
N ALA A 68 3.49 -5.26 -3.36
CA ALA A 68 4.59 -5.02 -4.30
C ALA A 68 4.54 -3.65 -5.02
N GLY A 69 3.80 -2.69 -4.47
CA GLY A 69 3.75 -1.31 -4.97
C GLY A 69 3.31 -1.24 -6.44
N THR A 70 4.07 -0.52 -7.26
CA THR A 70 3.86 -0.41 -8.72
C THR A 70 4.47 -1.60 -9.48
N GLY A 71 5.17 -2.52 -8.81
CA GLY A 71 5.94 -3.59 -9.42
C GLY A 71 7.28 -3.13 -10.02
N ASN A 72 7.61 -1.84 -9.93
CA ASN A 72 8.80 -1.25 -10.55
C ASN A 72 9.75 -0.65 -9.50
N PRO A 73 11.08 -0.83 -9.63
CA PRO A 73 12.07 -0.11 -8.83
C PRO A 73 11.96 1.41 -8.99
N PHE A 74 12.56 2.18 -8.07
CA PHE A 74 12.57 3.64 -8.03
C PHE A 74 11.22 4.32 -7.71
N PHE A 75 10.15 3.55 -7.54
CA PHE A 75 8.86 4.06 -7.07
C PHE A 75 8.66 3.83 -5.58
N THR A 76 7.81 4.66 -4.96
CA THR A 76 7.41 4.50 -3.57
C THR A 76 6.01 3.87 -3.47
N THR A 77 5.66 3.42 -2.27
CA THR A 77 4.29 2.97 -1.98
C THR A 77 3.25 4.06 -2.15
N ASP A 78 3.62 5.33 -1.97
CA ASP A 78 2.72 6.47 -2.21
C ASP A 78 2.36 6.58 -3.70
N SER A 79 3.34 6.37 -4.60
CA SER A 79 3.07 6.29 -6.04
C SER A 79 2.10 5.15 -6.37
N ALA A 80 2.26 4.00 -5.72
CA ALA A 80 1.36 2.87 -5.90
C ALA A 80 -0.04 3.15 -5.35
N ALA A 81 -0.15 3.80 -4.19
CA ALA A 81 -1.43 4.17 -3.60
C ALA A 81 -2.22 5.12 -4.50
N CYS A 82 -1.57 6.15 -5.05
CA CYS A 82 -2.19 7.04 -6.03
C CYS A 82 -2.59 6.31 -7.31
N LEU A 83 -1.69 5.49 -7.87
CA LEU A 83 -1.96 4.71 -9.08
C LEU A 83 -3.17 3.79 -8.89
N ARG A 84 -3.16 2.97 -7.83
CA ARG A 84 -4.25 2.03 -7.54
C ARG A 84 -5.54 2.75 -7.20
N GLY A 85 -5.48 3.85 -6.46
CA GLY A 85 -6.65 4.69 -6.15
C GLY A 85 -7.34 5.20 -7.42
N ILE A 86 -6.55 5.69 -8.39
CA ILE A 86 -7.08 6.13 -9.70
C ILE A 86 -7.67 4.94 -10.47
N GLU A 87 -6.96 3.81 -10.54
CA GLU A 87 -7.42 2.63 -11.29
C GLU A 87 -8.72 2.07 -10.73
N ILE A 88 -8.90 2.01 -9.40
CA ILE A 88 -10.13 1.50 -8.79
C ILE A 88 -11.24 2.56 -8.67
N GLU A 89 -11.00 3.78 -9.17
CA GLU A 89 -11.91 4.92 -9.06
C GLU A 89 -12.30 5.24 -7.61
N ALA A 90 -11.31 5.22 -6.70
CA ALA A 90 -11.55 5.56 -5.30
C ALA A 90 -11.90 7.05 -5.15
N ASP A 91 -12.90 7.35 -4.32
CA ASP A 91 -13.30 8.73 -4.02
C ASP A 91 -12.17 9.52 -3.32
N VAL A 92 -11.36 8.83 -2.50
CA VAL A 92 -10.27 9.42 -1.72
C VAL A 92 -9.15 8.42 -1.45
N VAL A 93 -7.90 8.93 -1.37
CA VAL A 93 -6.74 8.18 -0.91
C VAL A 93 -6.40 8.61 0.50
N LEU A 94 -6.57 7.71 1.48
CA LEU A 94 -6.24 7.97 2.88
C LEU A 94 -4.82 7.48 3.19
N LYS A 95 -3.91 8.41 3.49
CA LYS A 95 -2.53 8.09 3.88
C LYS A 95 -2.40 8.02 5.40
N ALA A 96 -2.43 6.81 5.94
CA ALA A 96 -2.17 6.59 7.37
C ALA A 96 -0.69 6.86 7.69
N THR A 97 -0.43 7.74 8.65
CA THR A 97 0.94 8.06 9.12
C THR A 97 1.01 8.02 10.64
N LYS A 98 2.22 8.23 11.20
CA LYS A 98 2.42 8.32 12.65
C LYS A 98 2.18 9.73 13.23
N VAL A 99 1.92 10.70 12.36
CA VAL A 99 1.60 12.09 12.73
C VAL A 99 0.18 12.41 12.31
N ASP A 100 -0.44 13.38 12.98
CA ASP A 100 -1.88 13.63 12.85
C ASP A 100 -2.32 14.26 11.52
N GLY A 101 -1.37 14.70 10.68
CA GLY A 101 -1.67 15.26 9.38
C GLY A 101 -0.44 15.85 8.69
N VAL A 102 -0.66 16.84 7.83
CA VAL A 102 0.44 17.53 7.12
C VAL A 102 0.91 18.71 7.95
N PHE A 103 2.15 18.65 8.40
CA PHE A 103 2.81 19.72 9.15
C PHE A 103 3.75 20.53 8.26
N THR A 104 4.12 21.74 8.70
CA THR A 104 5.16 22.57 8.07
C THR A 104 6.55 21.91 8.10
N ALA A 105 6.83 21.09 9.11
CA ALA A 105 8.07 20.35 9.31
C ALA A 105 7.79 19.04 10.07
N ASP A 106 8.79 18.18 10.25
CA ASP A 106 8.66 16.97 11.09
C ASP A 106 8.43 17.39 12.56
N PRO A 107 7.24 17.13 13.14
CA PRO A 107 6.90 17.58 14.50
C PRO A 107 7.70 16.85 15.59
N VAL A 108 8.34 15.72 15.27
CA VAL A 108 9.21 15.02 16.22
C VAL A 108 10.57 15.73 16.35
N ALA A 109 11.05 16.33 15.26
CA ALA A 109 12.34 17.01 15.21
C ALA A 109 12.23 18.52 15.46
N ASN A 110 11.10 19.13 15.11
CA ASN A 110 10.87 20.57 15.22
C ASN A 110 9.63 20.86 16.11
N PRO A 111 9.81 21.41 17.32
CA PRO A 111 8.68 21.75 18.19
C PRO A 111 7.80 22.89 17.63
N ASP A 112 8.32 23.70 16.71
CA ASP A 112 7.58 24.79 16.07
C ASP A 112 6.82 24.32 14.80
N ALA A 113 6.69 23.01 14.59
CA ALA A 113 5.93 22.47 13.46
C ALA A 113 4.42 22.72 13.64
N GLU A 114 3.80 23.37 12.66
CA GLU A 114 2.38 23.71 12.66
C GLU A 114 1.61 22.76 11.74
N LEU A 115 0.42 22.34 12.19
CA LEU A 115 -0.48 21.47 11.44
C LEU A 115 -1.38 22.32 10.52
N TYR A 116 -1.53 21.88 9.27
CA TYR A 116 -2.50 22.46 8.35
C TYR A 116 -3.85 21.73 8.45
N ASP A 117 -4.94 22.50 8.62
CA ASP A 117 -6.30 21.94 8.63
C ASP A 117 -6.83 21.68 7.20
N ASN A 118 -6.41 22.49 6.22
CA ASN A 118 -6.75 22.37 4.80
C ASN A 118 -5.58 22.86 3.93
N LEU A 119 -5.42 22.31 2.72
CA LEU A 119 -4.37 22.64 1.74
C LEU A 119 -4.97 22.96 0.37
#